data_AF-A0AAW8BN11-F1
#
_entry.id   AF-A0AAW8BN11-F1
#
_cell.length_a   1.000
_cell.length_b   1.000
_cell.length_c   1.000
_cell.angle_alpha   90.00
_cell.angle_beta   90.00
_cell.angle_gamma   90.00
#
_symmetry.space_group_name_H-M   'P 1'
#
loop_
_entity.id
_entity.type
_entity.pdbx_description
1 polymer ?
#
loop_
_entity_poly.entity_id
_entity_poly.type
_entity_poly.pdbx_seq_one_letter_code
_entity_poly.pdbx_strand_id
1 'polypeptide(L)'
;MARANVDLLDLSDPSSVELVDLIVEELPGYVARLHNAEQREYLSRVFADRYKYAREQQNYNQDPLQDTYFTIGPNPARYFRLDNLERRIVSQLSKTDYVRIDVSEYTPEQRALVREYVKHLGNQRVLVVGDDDARPIDW
;
A
#
# COMPACT_ATOMS: atom_id res chain seq x y z
N MET A 1 15.12 -11.73 -11.39
CA MET A 1 14.72 -11.24 -10.05
C MET A 1 13.20 -11.08 -10.05
N ALA A 2 12.50 -11.91 -9.28
CA ALA A 2 11.04 -11.94 -9.25
C ALA A 2 10.50 -10.63 -8.66
N ARG A 3 9.69 -9.92 -9.44
CA ARG A 3 8.89 -8.80 -8.96
C ARG A 3 7.88 -9.37 -7.97
N ALA A 4 7.98 -9.02 -6.70
CA ALA A 4 6.88 -9.24 -5.77
C ALA A 4 5.80 -8.21 -6.10
N ASN A 5 4.97 -8.53 -7.10
CA ASN A 5 3.65 -7.91 -7.21
C ASN A 5 2.91 -8.32 -5.94
N VAL A 6 2.71 -7.39 -5.01
CA VAL A 6 1.68 -7.58 -4.00
C VAL A 6 0.37 -7.34 -4.72
N ASP A 7 -0.15 -8.39 -5.33
CA ASP A 7 -1.51 -8.42 -5.84
C ASP A 7 -2.44 -8.31 -4.62
N LEU A 8 -3.24 -7.26 -4.60
CA LEU A 8 -4.20 -7.06 -3.54
C LEU A 8 -5.37 -8.01 -3.70
N LEU A 9 -5.80 -8.52 -2.55
CA LEU A 9 -6.86 -9.49 -2.42
C LEU A 9 -8.21 -8.81 -2.70
N ASP A 10 -9.03 -9.47 -3.50
CA ASP A 10 -10.37 -9.01 -3.84
C ASP A 10 -11.29 -9.27 -2.65
N LEU A 11 -11.59 -8.24 -1.86
CA LEU A 11 -12.39 -8.42 -0.64
C LEU A 11 -13.85 -8.83 -0.89
N SER A 12 -14.33 -8.78 -2.15
CA SER A 12 -15.63 -9.36 -2.50
C SER A 12 -15.59 -10.90 -2.63
N ASP A 13 -14.38 -11.49 -2.70
CA ASP A 13 -14.14 -12.93 -2.65
C ASP A 13 -13.95 -13.38 -1.19
N PRO A 14 -14.78 -14.30 -0.67
CA PRO A 14 -14.61 -14.86 0.67
C PRO A 14 -13.23 -15.47 0.94
N SER A 15 -12.59 -16.02 -0.10
CA SER A 15 -11.24 -16.61 -0.01
C SER A 15 -10.16 -15.55 0.30
N SER A 16 -10.39 -14.33 -0.18
CA SER A 16 -9.52 -13.19 0.07
C SER A 16 -9.69 -12.66 1.49
N VAL A 17 -10.92 -12.69 2.04
CA VAL A 17 -11.20 -12.34 3.44
C VAL A 17 -10.49 -13.30 4.40
N GLU A 18 -10.61 -14.61 4.17
CA GLU A 18 -9.90 -15.62 4.98
C GLU A 18 -8.38 -15.45 4.92
N LEU A 19 -7.83 -15.08 3.76
CA LEU A 19 -6.40 -14.84 3.62
C LEU A 19 -5.94 -13.57 4.35
N VAL A 20 -6.78 -12.54 4.43
CA VAL A 20 -6.50 -11.35 5.25
C VAL A 20 -6.40 -11.73 6.72
N ASP A 21 -7.35 -12.50 7.24
CA ASP A 21 -7.34 -12.96 8.63
C ASP A 21 -6.11 -13.83 8.90
N LEU A 22 -5.77 -14.76 7.99
CA LEU A 22 -4.57 -15.59 8.11
C LEU A 22 -3.28 -14.74 8.16
N ILE A 23 -3.17 -13.69 7.34
CA ILE A 23 -2.00 -12.81 7.34
C ILE A 23 -1.92 -12.02 8.65
N VAL A 24 -3.05 -11.57 9.19
CA VAL A 24 -3.07 -10.81 10.45
C VAL A 24 -2.76 -11.71 11.65
N GLU A 25 -3.36 -12.88 11.70
CA GLU A 25 -3.36 -13.73 12.91
C GLU A 25 -2.15 -14.67 12.97
N GLU A 26 -1.78 -15.29 11.85
CA GLU A 26 -0.81 -16.38 11.83
C GLU A 26 0.61 -15.95 11.43
N LEU A 27 0.73 -15.01 10.48
CA LEU A 27 2.05 -14.62 9.94
C LEU A 27 2.98 -14.02 11.01
N PRO A 28 2.54 -13.12 11.92
CA PRO A 28 3.41 -12.59 12.98
C PRO A 28 3.90 -13.70 13.91
N GLY A 29 3.01 -14.63 14.29
CA GLY A 29 3.33 -15.77 15.13
C GLY A 29 4.28 -16.76 14.44
N TYR A 30 4.16 -16.94 13.14
CA TYR A 30 5.11 -17.73 12.35
C TYR A 30 6.50 -17.10 12.33
N VAL A 31 6.60 -15.80 12.01
CA VAL A 31 7.88 -15.09 11.96
C VAL A 31 8.56 -15.07 13.33
N ALA A 32 7.81 -14.84 14.41
CA ALA A 32 8.35 -14.85 15.77
C ALA A 32 8.95 -16.21 16.19
N ARG A 33 8.41 -17.33 15.67
CA ARG A 33 8.85 -18.69 16.00
C ARG A 33 10.11 -19.14 15.26
N LEU A 34 10.57 -18.43 14.22
CA LEU A 34 11.77 -18.83 13.49
C LEU A 34 12.99 -18.75 14.40
N HIS A 35 13.86 -19.77 14.39
CA HIS A 35 15.02 -19.82 15.28
C HIS A 35 16.13 -18.82 14.91
N ASN A 36 16.31 -18.56 13.61
CA ASN A 36 17.36 -17.68 13.10
C ASN A 36 16.96 -16.19 13.22
N ALA A 37 17.78 -15.40 13.94
CA ALA A 37 17.51 -13.98 14.19
C ALA A 37 17.58 -13.10 12.94
N GLU A 38 18.55 -13.34 12.04
CA GLU A 38 18.67 -12.59 10.79
C GLU A 38 17.49 -12.88 9.86
N GLN A 39 17.05 -14.14 9.82
CA GLN A 39 15.89 -14.54 9.03
C GLN A 39 14.59 -13.93 9.57
N ARG A 40 14.44 -13.85 10.90
CA ARG A 40 13.33 -13.12 11.55
C ARG A 40 13.33 -11.65 11.14
N GLU A 41 14.45 -10.96 11.30
CA GLU A 41 14.55 -9.53 11.00
C GLU A 41 14.26 -9.26 9.52
N TYR A 42 14.81 -10.08 8.62
CA TYR A 42 14.56 -9.98 7.18
C TYR A 42 13.07 -10.17 6.85
N LEU A 43 12.45 -11.26 7.33
CA LEU A 43 11.05 -11.54 7.02
C LEU A 43 10.09 -10.55 7.66
N SER A 44 10.37 -10.08 8.88
CA SER A 44 9.62 -8.98 9.49
C SER A 44 9.63 -7.72 8.64
N ARG A 45 10.80 -7.35 8.06
CA ARG A 45 10.87 -6.22 7.12
C ARG A 45 10.12 -6.50 5.82
N VAL A 46 10.28 -7.68 5.25
CA VAL A 46 9.62 -8.05 3.97
C VAL A 46 8.10 -8.06 4.10
N PHE A 47 7.57 -8.46 5.25
CA PHE A 47 6.13 -8.58 5.47
C PHE A 47 5.49 -7.38 6.18
N ALA A 48 6.26 -6.37 6.60
CA ALA A 48 5.73 -5.19 7.29
C ALA A 48 4.58 -4.52 6.51
N ASP A 49 4.77 -4.33 5.20
CA ASP A 49 3.76 -3.71 4.33
C ASP A 49 2.52 -4.60 4.19
N ARG A 50 2.71 -5.92 4.06
CA ARG A 50 1.60 -6.88 3.95
C ARG A 50 0.78 -6.93 5.23
N TYR A 51 1.45 -6.88 6.39
CA TYR A 51 0.77 -6.87 7.68
C TYR A 51 -0.02 -5.57 7.90
N LYS A 52 0.59 -4.41 7.62
CA LYS A 52 -0.09 -3.11 7.69
C LYS A 52 -1.34 -3.11 6.81
N TYR A 53 -1.21 -3.58 5.57
CA TYR A 53 -2.31 -3.65 4.62
C TYR A 53 -3.42 -4.62 5.05
N ALA A 54 -3.08 -5.84 5.47
CA ALA A 54 -4.07 -6.81 5.92
C ALA A 54 -4.84 -6.30 7.16
N ARG A 55 -4.19 -5.55 8.05
CA ARG A 55 -4.86 -4.88 9.18
C ARG A 55 -5.83 -3.79 8.74
N GLU A 56 -5.46 -2.96 7.77
CA GLU A 56 -6.36 -1.94 7.21
C GLU A 56 -7.59 -2.60 6.56
N GLN A 57 -7.41 -3.70 5.84
CA GLN A 57 -8.51 -4.46 5.25
C GLN A 57 -9.39 -5.17 6.28
N GLN A 58 -8.80 -5.75 7.33
CA GLN A 58 -9.56 -6.40 8.40
C GLN A 58 -10.47 -5.41 9.13
N ASN A 59 -10.00 -4.18 9.37
CA ASN A 59 -10.81 -3.13 9.98
C ASN A 59 -12.02 -2.76 9.10
N TYR A 60 -11.85 -2.71 7.78
CA TYR A 60 -12.97 -2.49 6.85
C TYR A 60 -13.98 -3.64 6.88
N ASN A 61 -13.52 -4.89 6.90
CA ASN A 61 -14.42 -6.05 6.99
C ASN A 61 -15.29 -6.03 8.26
N GLN A 62 -14.81 -5.38 9.34
CA GLN A 62 -15.54 -5.22 10.60
C GLN A 62 -16.55 -4.07 10.59
N ASP A 63 -16.31 -3.00 9.82
CA ASP A 63 -17.20 -1.84 9.69
C ASP A 63 -17.25 -1.35 8.22
N PRO A 64 -18.22 -1.87 7.43
CA PRO A 64 -18.33 -1.56 6.00
C PRO A 64 -18.74 -0.12 5.69
N LEU A 65 -19.09 0.69 6.69
CA LEU A 65 -19.40 2.10 6.54
C LEU A 65 -18.15 2.98 6.56
N GLN A 66 -16.99 2.41 6.86
CA GLN A 66 -15.71 3.13 6.79
C GLN A 66 -15.20 3.18 5.37
N ASP A 67 -14.67 4.34 5.00
CA ASP A 67 -13.96 4.51 3.73
C ASP A 67 -12.76 3.55 3.66
N THR A 68 -12.64 2.86 2.53
CA THR A 68 -11.48 2.01 2.23
C THR A 68 -10.34 2.82 1.63
N TYR A 69 -9.14 2.57 2.13
CA TYR A 69 -7.93 3.18 1.60
C TYR A 69 -6.97 2.11 1.12
N PHE A 70 -6.42 2.28 -0.07
CA PHE A 70 -5.26 1.52 -0.49
C PHE A 70 -4.01 2.39 -0.58
N THR A 71 -2.93 1.99 0.08
CA THR A 71 -1.66 2.72 0.04
C THR A 71 -0.66 2.07 -0.92
N ILE A 72 -0.20 2.81 -1.92
CA ILE A 72 0.92 2.45 -2.77
C ILE A 72 2.20 3.00 -2.16
N GLY A 73 3.06 2.11 -1.65
CA GLY A 73 4.34 2.48 -1.03
C GLY A 73 4.29 2.48 0.51
N PRO A 74 5.36 2.97 1.16
CA PRO A 74 6.55 3.55 0.55
C PRO A 74 7.43 2.49 -0.12
N ASN A 75 8.01 2.81 -1.27
CA ASN A 75 9.00 1.95 -1.93
C ASN A 75 10.30 2.73 -2.10
N PRO A 76 11.47 2.10 -2.00
CA PRO A 76 12.73 2.77 -2.28
C PRO A 76 12.72 3.46 -3.64
N ALA A 77 13.16 4.72 -3.71
CA ALA A 77 13.23 5.55 -4.91
C ALA A 77 13.77 4.84 -6.16
N ARG A 78 14.78 3.95 -5.99
CA ARG A 78 15.39 3.19 -7.10
C ARG A 78 14.42 2.26 -7.86
N TYR A 79 13.28 1.92 -7.26
CA TYR A 79 12.26 1.07 -7.87
C TYR A 79 11.08 1.87 -8.43
N PHE A 80 11.09 3.21 -8.30
CA PHE A 80 10.04 4.06 -8.81
C PHE A 80 9.95 3.96 -10.34
N ARG A 81 8.71 3.80 -10.81
CA ARG A 81 8.34 3.79 -12.22
C ARG A 81 6.94 4.38 -12.35
N LEU A 82 6.84 5.52 -13.01
CA LEU A 82 5.57 6.24 -13.14
C LEU A 82 4.52 5.36 -13.84
N ASP A 83 4.87 4.70 -14.94
CA ASP A 83 3.99 3.79 -15.69
C ASP A 83 3.44 2.60 -14.86
N ASN A 84 4.18 2.16 -13.84
CA ASN A 84 3.70 1.15 -12.90
C ASN A 84 2.75 1.76 -11.87
N LEU A 85 3.06 2.95 -11.38
CA LEU A 85 2.22 3.67 -10.43
C LEU A 85 0.85 3.99 -11.03
N GLU A 86 0.80 4.49 -12.27
CA GLU A 86 -0.43 4.79 -13.00
C GLU A 86 -1.35 3.58 -13.08
N ARG A 87 -0.82 2.45 -13.57
CA ARG A 87 -1.57 1.18 -13.67
C ARG A 87 -2.09 0.70 -12.33
N ARG A 88 -1.29 0.85 -11.27
CA ARG A 88 -1.72 0.49 -9.90
C ARG A 88 -2.83 1.41 -9.41
N ILE A 89 -2.73 2.73 -9.60
CA ILE A 89 -3.77 3.67 -9.18
C ILE A 89 -5.10 3.34 -9.85
N VAL A 90 -5.11 3.18 -11.18
CA VAL A 90 -6.34 2.86 -11.93
C VAL A 90 -6.95 1.55 -11.47
N SER A 91 -6.12 0.51 -11.29
CA SER A 91 -6.60 -0.78 -10.79
C SER A 91 -7.23 -0.69 -9.41
N GLN A 92 -6.72 0.18 -8.53
CA GLN A 92 -7.12 0.23 -7.13
C GLN A 92 -8.32 1.13 -6.88
N LEU A 93 -8.49 2.18 -7.67
CA LEU A 93 -9.70 3.02 -7.66
C LEU A 93 -10.99 2.27 -8.01
N SER A 94 -10.89 1.05 -8.56
CA SER A 94 -12.03 0.16 -8.81
C SER A 94 -12.39 -0.73 -7.61
N LYS A 95 -11.51 -0.80 -6.61
CA LYS A 95 -11.60 -1.72 -5.46
C LYS A 95 -11.68 -0.99 -4.12
N THR A 96 -11.25 0.27 -4.06
CA THR A 96 -11.26 1.08 -2.84
C THR A 96 -11.83 2.48 -3.09
N ASP A 97 -12.30 3.10 -2.00
CA ASP A 97 -12.84 4.46 -1.99
C ASP A 97 -11.74 5.47 -2.24
N TYR A 98 -10.54 5.25 -1.68
CA TYR A 98 -9.38 6.11 -1.83
C TYR A 98 -8.11 5.31 -2.14
N VAL A 99 -7.19 5.95 -2.86
CA VAL A 99 -5.82 5.49 -3.11
C VAL A 99 -4.84 6.52 -2.59
N ARG A 100 -3.99 6.13 -1.65
CA ARG A 100 -2.90 6.93 -1.10
C ARG A 100 -1.60 6.55 -1.79
N ILE A 101 -0.76 7.52 -2.16
CA ILE A 101 0.56 7.31 -2.73
C ILE A 101 1.57 7.81 -1.70
N ASP A 102 2.26 6.89 -1.04
CA ASP A 102 3.29 7.23 -0.05
C ASP A 102 4.62 7.49 -0.76
N VAL A 103 5.05 8.76 -0.72
CA VAL A 103 6.26 9.25 -1.38
C VAL A 103 7.38 9.59 -0.39
N SER A 104 7.26 9.17 0.86
CA SER A 104 8.25 9.44 1.92
C SER A 104 9.66 8.98 1.54
N GLU A 105 9.79 7.86 0.84
CA GLU A 105 11.06 7.28 0.36
C GLU A 105 11.48 7.76 -1.05
N TYR A 106 10.74 8.69 -1.66
CA TYR A 106 11.01 9.18 -3.03
C TYR A 106 11.92 10.41 -3.01
N THR A 107 12.69 10.60 -4.08
CA THR A 107 13.49 11.83 -4.27
C THR A 107 12.59 13.03 -4.59
N PRO A 108 13.05 14.28 -4.40
CA PRO A 108 12.27 15.47 -4.75
C PRO A 108 11.75 15.48 -6.19
N GLU A 109 12.54 15.00 -7.15
CA GLU A 109 12.15 14.92 -8.57
C GLU A 109 11.04 13.90 -8.78
N GLN A 110 11.12 12.74 -8.10
CA GLN A 110 10.10 11.70 -8.17
C GLN A 110 8.80 12.16 -7.50
N ARG A 111 8.89 12.84 -6.35
CA ARG A 111 7.74 13.48 -5.69
C ARG A 111 7.07 14.49 -6.63
N ALA A 112 7.86 15.31 -7.32
CA ALA A 112 7.34 16.26 -8.31
C ALA A 112 6.60 15.58 -9.46
N LEU A 113 7.15 14.48 -10.01
CA LEU A 113 6.49 13.68 -11.05
C LEU A 113 5.16 13.09 -10.56
N VAL A 114 5.13 12.54 -9.34
CA VAL A 114 3.89 12.00 -8.74
C VAL A 114 2.86 13.11 -8.55
N ARG A 115 3.24 14.27 -8.01
CA ARG A 115 2.35 15.43 -7.84
C ARG A 115 1.78 15.90 -9.16
N GLU A 116 2.63 16.05 -10.17
CA GLU A 116 2.21 16.45 -11.50
C GLU A 116 1.21 15.45 -12.08
N TYR A 117 1.50 14.15 -11.98
CA TYR A 117 0.58 13.11 -12.43
C TYR A 117 -0.77 13.15 -11.70
N VAL A 118 -0.78 13.18 -10.36
CA VAL A 118 -2.02 13.22 -9.57
C VAL A 118 -2.83 14.47 -9.87
N LYS A 119 -2.17 15.62 -10.04
CA LYS A 119 -2.82 16.86 -10.45
C LYS A 119 -3.48 16.73 -11.83
N HIS A 120 -2.80 16.14 -12.81
CA HIS A 120 -3.36 15.90 -14.15
C HIS A 120 -4.50 14.87 -14.12
N LEU A 121 -4.43 13.87 -13.24
CA LEU A 121 -5.49 12.88 -13.07
C LEU A 121 -6.79 13.53 -12.55
N GLY A 122 -6.69 14.59 -11.74
CA GLY A 122 -7.84 15.39 -11.28
C GLY A 122 -8.84 14.62 -10.41
N ASN A 123 -8.45 13.47 -9.87
CA ASN A 123 -9.32 12.58 -9.11
C ASN A 123 -9.11 12.77 -7.61
N GLN A 124 -10.13 13.30 -6.93
CA GLN A 124 -10.11 13.59 -5.49
C GLN A 124 -9.93 12.34 -4.61
N ARG A 125 -10.16 11.15 -5.15
CA ARG A 125 -9.95 9.86 -4.46
C ARG A 125 -8.47 9.44 -4.43
N VAL A 126 -7.57 10.17 -5.10
CA VAL A 126 -6.14 9.90 -5.13
C VAL A 126 -5.39 10.93 -4.30
N LEU A 127 -4.72 10.48 -3.25
CA LEU A 127 -4.06 11.31 -2.25
C LEU A 127 -2.55 11.05 -2.28
N VAL A 128 -1.73 12.10 -2.16
CA VAL A 128 -0.29 11.96 -1.95
C VAL A 128 -0.02 12.12 -0.46
N VAL A 129 0.74 11.20 0.14
CA VAL A 129 1.08 11.19 1.57
C VAL A 129 2.59 11.03 1.77
N GLY A 130 3.12 11.48 2.91
CA GLY A 130 4.56 11.45 3.17
C GLY A 130 5.37 12.44 2.32
N ASP A 131 4.70 13.45 1.76
CA ASP A 131 5.33 14.52 0.99
C ASP A 131 5.49 15.75 1.90
N ASP A 132 6.65 15.88 2.54
CA ASP A 132 6.94 16.98 3.47
C ASP A 132 6.90 18.38 2.80
N ASP A 133 6.98 18.43 1.46
CA ASP A 133 6.89 19.65 0.66
C ASP A 133 5.45 19.96 0.17
N ALA A 134 4.48 19.11 0.49
CA ALA A 134 3.07 19.38 0.20
C ALA A 134 2.57 20.48 1.15
N ARG A 135 2.83 21.74 0.80
CA ARG A 135 1.96 22.83 1.25
C ARG A 135 0.52 22.44 0.91
N PRO A 136 -0.45 22.71 1.81
CA PRO A 136 -1.84 22.41 1.54
C PRO A 136 -2.19 22.96 0.15
N ILE A 137 -2.61 22.08 -0.75
CA ILE A 137 -3.25 22.51 -1.99
C ILE A 137 -4.62 23.02 -1.54
N ASP A 138 -4.76 24.35 -1.49
CA ASP A 138 -6.07 24.99 -1.36
C ASP A 138 -6.95 24.44 -2.49
N TRP A 139 -8.02 23.78 -2.08
CA TRP A 139 -9.08 23.21 -2.91
C TRP A 139 -10.08 24.28 -3.34
#